data_AF-A0A940MWL5-F1
#
_entry.id   AF-A0A940MWL5-F1
#
_cell.length_a   1.000
_cell.length_b   1.000
_cell.length_c   1.000
_cell.angle_alpha   90.00
_cell.angle_beta   90.00
_cell.angle_gamma   90.00
#
_symmetry.space_group_name_H-M   'P 1'
#
loop_
_entity.id
_entity.type
_entity.pdbx_description
1 polymer ?
#
loop_
_entity_poly.entity_id
_entity_poly.type
_entity_poly.pdbx_seq_one_letter_code
_entity_poly.pdbx_strand_id
1 'polypeptide(L)'
;MPALSRRLALAAAGAFAAPVAVVAAPNPDAVLLAACAEHREAFVACRVLDGTSATDAEWAIRQKREDDALTRVQALPALTLAGLQAKAQSVTMFLHLMQEPYDQQDWGEQLAGDVIRDLLRLA
;
A
#
# COMPACT_ATOMS: atom_id res chain seq x y z
N MET A 1 -22.42 -8.66 -60.82
CA MET A 1 -21.24 -9.58 -60.80
C MET A 1 -20.68 -9.60 -62.20
N PRO A 2 -19.38 -9.33 -62.43
CA PRO A 2 -18.22 -10.11 -61.95
C PRO A 2 -17.19 -9.19 -61.22
N ALA A 3 -16.01 -9.54 -60.72
CA ALA A 3 -15.31 -10.76 -60.28
C ALA A 3 -14.11 -10.20 -59.46
N LEU A 4 -13.92 -10.65 -58.22
CA LEU A 4 -12.86 -11.61 -57.87
C LEU A 4 -11.46 -11.25 -58.44
N SER A 5 -10.56 -10.77 -57.56
CA SER A 5 -9.41 -11.57 -57.09
C SER A 5 -8.12 -10.76 -56.87
N ARG A 6 -7.62 -10.92 -55.63
CA ARG A 6 -6.25 -11.31 -55.29
C ARG A 6 -5.08 -10.36 -55.63
N ARG A 7 -4.45 -9.99 -54.51
CA ARG A 7 -3.03 -10.22 -54.14
C ARG A 7 -2.05 -9.09 -54.44
N LEU A 8 -1.39 -8.67 -53.35
CA LEU A 8 0.08 -8.52 -53.18
C LEU A 8 0.75 -7.52 -54.13
N ALA A 9 1.65 -6.62 -53.73
CA ALA A 9 2.45 -6.46 -52.54
C ALA A 9 3.26 -5.14 -52.71
N LEU A 10 4.19 -4.93 -51.78
CA LEU A 10 5.28 -3.94 -51.73
C LEU A 10 4.83 -2.53 -51.30
N ALA A 11 5.06 -2.07 -50.07
CA ALA A 11 6.29 -1.99 -49.25
C ALA A 11 7.29 -0.91 -49.71
N ALA A 12 7.89 -0.28 -48.69
CA ALA A 12 8.83 0.84 -48.66
C ALA A 12 8.16 2.23 -48.62
N ALA A 13 8.38 3.10 -47.64
CA ALA A 13 9.46 3.18 -46.65
C ALA A 13 9.04 4.07 -45.46
N GLY A 14 9.55 3.79 -44.26
CA GLY A 14 9.46 4.75 -43.15
C GLY A 14 9.45 4.13 -41.75
N ALA A 15 10.57 3.52 -41.37
CA ALA A 15 11.12 3.42 -40.02
C ALA A 15 10.20 3.42 -38.77
N PHE A 16 10.24 2.29 -38.06
CA PHE A 16 10.45 2.20 -36.61
C PHE A 16 9.62 3.10 -35.67
N ALA A 17 8.56 2.53 -35.10
CA ALA A 17 8.37 2.53 -33.65
C ALA A 17 7.48 1.34 -33.29
N ALA A 18 8.10 0.26 -32.82
CA ALA A 18 7.37 -0.71 -32.01
C ALA A 18 6.72 0.07 -30.85
N PRO A 19 5.46 -0.21 -30.48
CA PRO A 19 5.01 0.20 -29.16
C PRO A 19 5.92 -0.54 -28.18
N VAL A 20 6.88 0.19 -27.61
CA VAL A 20 7.52 -0.25 -26.37
C VAL A 20 6.36 -0.39 -25.41
N ALA A 21 5.92 -1.63 -25.21
CA ALA A 21 5.19 -1.98 -24.02
C ALA A 21 6.11 -1.54 -22.88
N VAL A 22 5.82 -0.37 -22.33
CA VAL A 22 6.29 0.01 -21.01
C VAL A 22 5.63 -1.03 -20.10
N VAL A 23 6.29 -2.17 -19.97
CA VAL A 23 6.11 -3.06 -18.83
C VAL A 23 6.46 -2.16 -17.67
N ALA A 24 5.45 -1.53 -17.07
CA ALA A 24 5.61 -0.73 -15.88
C ALA A 24 6.42 -1.59 -14.93
N ALA A 25 7.66 -1.18 -14.63
CA ALA A 25 8.44 -1.84 -13.62
C ALA A 25 7.52 -1.94 -12.39
N PRO A 26 7.40 -3.12 -11.76
CA PRO A 26 6.55 -3.26 -10.58
C PRO A 26 6.96 -2.16 -9.61
N ASN A 27 5.99 -1.31 -9.22
CA ASN A 27 6.27 -0.24 -8.26
C ASN A 27 6.93 -0.92 -7.05
N PRO A 28 8.17 -0.56 -6.69
CA PRO A 28 8.91 -1.26 -5.65
C PRO A 28 8.18 -1.24 -4.30
N ASP A 29 7.29 -0.26 -4.10
CA ASP A 29 6.44 -0.13 -2.91
C ASP A 29 5.02 -0.69 -3.09
N ALA A 30 4.68 -1.38 -4.18
CA ALA A 30 3.32 -1.88 -4.41
C ALA A 30 2.78 -2.72 -3.24
N VAL A 31 3.64 -3.56 -2.66
CA VAL A 31 3.30 -4.40 -1.50
C VAL A 31 3.10 -3.53 -0.24
N LEU A 32 3.97 -2.53 -0.02
CA LEU A 32 3.85 -1.60 1.10
C LEU A 32 2.56 -0.78 1.01
N LEU A 33 2.23 -0.28 -0.19
CA LEU A 33 1.00 0.49 -0.43
C LEU A 33 -0.25 -0.36 -0.19
N ALA A 34 -0.24 -1.62 -0.62
CA ALA A 34 -1.33 -2.55 -0.34
C ALA A 34 -1.47 -2.83 1.16
N ALA A 35 -0.36 -3.03 1.87
CA ALA A 35 -0.37 -3.22 3.32
C ALA A 35 -0.87 -1.97 4.07
N CYS A 36 -0.50 -0.77 3.63
CA CYS A 36 -1.00 0.49 4.20
C CYS A 36 -2.51 0.65 3.96
N ALA A 37 -3.01 0.25 2.79
CA ALA A 37 -4.44 0.26 2.49
C ALA A 37 -5.21 -0.72 3.38
N GLU A 38 -4.71 -1.95 3.54
CA GLU A 38 -5.30 -2.94 4.44
C GLU A 38 -5.30 -2.45 5.89
N HIS A 39 -4.19 -1.85 6.36
CA HIS A 39 -4.11 -1.27 7.70
C HIS A 39 -5.17 -0.19 7.90
N ARG A 40 -5.36 0.70 6.91
CA ARG A 40 -6.42 1.72 6.95
C ARG A 40 -7.82 1.11 7.03
N GLU A 41 -8.11 0.08 6.26
CA GLU A 41 -9.41 -0.60 6.29
C GLU A 41 -9.67 -1.28 7.64
N ALA A 42 -8.68 -2.02 8.15
CA ALA A 42 -8.74 -2.68 9.45
C ALA A 42 -8.91 -1.66 10.58
N PHE A 43 -8.18 -0.55 10.51
CA PHE A 43 -8.26 0.55 11.46
C PHE A 43 -9.66 1.17 11.48
N VAL A 44 -10.24 1.48 10.32
CA VAL A 44 -11.61 2.01 10.21
C VAL A 44 -12.63 1.00 10.74
N ALA A 45 -12.49 -0.28 10.42
CA ALA A 45 -13.37 -1.34 10.90
C ALA A 45 -13.29 -1.51 12.43
N CYS A 46 -12.11 -1.29 13.00
CA CYS A 46 -11.90 -1.28 14.44
C CYS A 46 -12.52 0.00 15.05
N ARG A 47 -12.08 1.20 14.67
CA ARG A 47 -12.38 2.43 15.44
C ARG A 47 -13.58 3.26 14.96
N VAL A 48 -13.96 3.20 13.69
CA VAL A 48 -15.06 4.04 13.16
C VAL A 48 -16.42 3.35 13.32
N LEU A 49 -16.43 2.03 13.42
CA LEU A 49 -17.63 1.23 13.68
C LEU A 49 -17.89 1.00 15.18
N ASP A 50 -17.25 1.76 16.07
CA ASP A 50 -17.46 1.73 17.53
C ASP A 50 -18.93 2.02 17.95
N GLY A 51 -19.73 2.58 17.02
CA GLY A 51 -21.18 2.75 17.20
C GLY A 51 -22.03 1.51 16.86
N THR A 52 -21.43 0.40 16.44
CA THR A 52 -22.12 -0.87 16.19
C THR A 52 -22.03 -1.77 17.41
N SER A 53 -23.10 -2.47 17.76
CA SER A 53 -23.17 -3.43 18.87
C SER A 53 -22.34 -4.69 18.59
N ALA A 54 -21.02 -4.52 18.47
CA ALA A 54 -20.08 -5.62 18.35
C ALA A 54 -19.90 -6.25 19.74
N THR A 55 -19.94 -7.57 19.77
CA THR A 55 -19.59 -8.38 20.95
C THR A 55 -18.10 -8.25 21.26
N ASP A 56 -17.70 -8.54 22.49
CA ASP A 56 -16.28 -8.55 22.91
C ASP A 56 -15.41 -9.45 22.01
N ALA A 57 -15.98 -10.57 21.55
CA ALA A 57 -15.29 -11.49 20.63
C ALA A 57 -15.05 -10.86 19.25
N GLU A 58 -16.01 -10.10 18.73
CA GLU A 58 -15.87 -9.38 17.46
C GLU A 58 -14.86 -8.24 17.58
N TRP A 59 -14.83 -7.56 18.72
CA TRP A 59 -13.81 -6.56 19.05
C TRP A 59 -12.40 -7.13 19.04
N ALA A 60 -12.18 -8.25 19.73
CA ALA A 60 -10.88 -8.93 19.75
C ALA A 60 -10.43 -9.32 18.33
N ILE A 61 -11.35 -9.78 17.47
CA ILE A 61 -11.04 -10.11 16.06
C ILE A 61 -10.65 -8.87 15.27
N ARG A 62 -11.39 -7.76 15.42
CA ARG A 62 -11.11 -6.49 14.72
C ARG A 62 -9.77 -5.90 15.14
N GLN A 63 -9.50 -5.88 16.44
CA GLN A 63 -8.23 -5.42 16.98
C GLN A 63 -7.07 -6.26 16.47
N LYS A 64 -7.17 -7.59 16.56
CA LYS A 64 -6.14 -8.49 16.02
C LYS A 64 -5.85 -8.26 14.53
N ARG A 65 -6.89 -8.00 13.72
CA ARG A 65 -6.70 -7.70 12.29
C ARG A 65 -5.94 -6.39 12.06
N GLU A 66 -6.20 -5.39 12.89
CA GLU A 66 -5.51 -4.11 12.83
C GLU A 66 -4.04 -4.25 13.24
N ASP A 67 -3.77 -4.95 14.35
CA ASP A 67 -2.41 -5.27 14.82
C ASP A 67 -1.61 -6.07 13.78
N ASP A 68 -2.22 -7.10 13.18
CA ASP A 68 -1.60 -7.92 12.13
C ASP A 68 -1.28 -7.07 10.88
N ALA A 69 -2.18 -6.16 10.49
CA ALA A 69 -1.96 -5.26 9.35
C ALA A 69 -0.86 -4.23 9.63
N LEU A 70 -0.82 -3.65 10.83
CA LEU A 70 0.23 -2.73 11.24
C LEU A 70 1.61 -3.40 11.27
N THR A 71 1.67 -4.64 11.80
CA THR A 71 2.90 -5.44 11.81
C THR A 71 3.44 -5.68 10.40
N ARG A 72 2.55 -5.93 9.42
CA ARG A 72 2.96 -6.05 8.01
C ARG A 72 3.51 -4.73 7.45
N VAL A 73 2.90 -3.60 7.76
CA VAL A 73 3.39 -2.28 7.35
C VAL A 73 4.79 -2.02 7.93
N GLN A 74 5.03 -2.38 9.19
CA GLN A 74 6.34 -2.24 9.84
C GLN A 74 7.43 -3.05 9.13
N ALA A 75 7.14 -4.32 8.80
CA ALA A 75 8.09 -5.25 8.21
C ALA A 75 8.54 -4.85 6.77
N LEU A 76 7.78 -3.98 6.10
CA LEU A 76 8.04 -3.57 4.73
C LEU A 76 8.83 -2.24 4.70
N PRO A 77 10.03 -2.20 4.10
CA PRO A 77 10.76 -0.95 3.93
C PRO A 77 10.09 -0.09 2.86
N ALA A 78 10.11 1.23 3.04
CA ALA A 78 9.78 2.16 1.96
C ALA A 78 10.99 2.37 1.03
N LEU A 79 10.81 2.12 -0.26
CA LEU A 79 11.83 2.25 -1.30
C LEU A 79 11.67 3.54 -2.12
N THR A 80 10.54 4.24 -1.97
CA THR A 80 10.27 5.53 -2.58
C THR A 80 9.68 6.51 -1.57
N LEU A 81 9.71 7.81 -1.87
CA LEU A 81 9.04 8.84 -1.07
C LEU A 81 7.53 8.60 -0.96
N ALA A 82 6.90 8.04 -2.00
CA ALA A 82 5.47 7.74 -1.98
C ALA A 82 5.14 6.60 -1.00
N GLY A 83 5.95 5.54 -0.98
CA GLY A 83 5.83 4.46 0.00
C GLY A 83 6.10 4.96 1.42
N LEU A 84 7.10 5.82 1.60
CA LEU A 84 7.42 6.42 2.89
C LEU A 84 6.25 7.26 3.42
N GLN A 85 5.65 8.08 2.55
CA GLN A 85 4.49 8.90 2.92
C GLN A 85 3.30 8.02 3.34
N ALA A 86 3.01 6.94 2.61
CA ALA A 86 1.93 6.02 2.95
C ALA A 86 2.19 5.30 4.29
N LYS A 87 3.42 4.87 4.52
CA LYS A 87 3.84 4.25 5.79
C LYS A 87 3.71 5.24 6.95
N ALA A 88 4.20 6.47 6.79
CA ALA A 88 4.08 7.53 7.79
C ALA A 88 2.63 7.88 8.13
N GLN A 89 1.74 7.91 7.13
CA GLN A 89 0.30 8.13 7.34
C GLN A 89 -0.33 7.00 8.15
N SER A 90 -0.01 5.75 7.83
CA SER A 90 -0.51 4.56 8.54
C SER A 90 -0.07 4.57 10.01
N VAL A 91 1.21 4.84 10.25
CA VAL A 91 1.77 4.98 11.61
C VAL A 91 1.13 6.13 12.38
N THR A 92 0.99 7.30 11.75
CA THR A 92 0.40 8.48 12.40
C THR A 92 -1.06 8.22 12.78
N MET A 93 -1.83 7.55 11.92
CA MET A 93 -3.22 7.18 12.20
C MET A 93 -3.32 6.29 13.44
N PHE A 94 -2.44 5.29 13.57
CA PHE A 94 -2.38 4.44 14.76
C PHE A 94 -2.02 5.25 16.01
N LEU A 95 -0.93 6.03 15.97
CA LEU A 95 -0.43 6.77 17.12
C LEU A 95 -1.39 7.87 17.61
N HIS A 96 -2.08 8.54 16.69
CA HIS A 96 -2.95 9.66 17.05
C HIS A 96 -4.25 9.21 17.74
N LEU A 97 -4.67 7.97 17.53
CA LEU A 97 -5.95 7.45 18.02
C LEU A 97 -5.82 6.41 19.13
N MET A 98 -4.59 6.05 19.49
CA MET A 98 -4.27 5.23 20.66
C MET A 98 -4.14 6.06 21.95
N GLN A 99 -4.72 7.26 22.08
CA GLN A 99 -4.53 8.15 23.25
C GLN A 99 -5.09 7.66 24.63
N GLU A 100 -5.40 6.38 24.83
CA GLU A 100 -5.80 5.77 26.12
C GLU A 100 -5.03 4.46 26.41
N PRO A 101 -4.86 4.06 27.69
CA PRO A 101 -3.60 3.58 28.24
C PRO A 101 -3.31 2.11 27.86
N TYR A 102 -2.75 1.90 26.68
CA TYR A 102 -1.83 0.78 26.50
C TYR A 102 -0.44 1.22 27.01
N ASP A 103 0.37 0.28 27.48
CA ASP A 103 1.83 0.45 27.70
C ASP A 103 2.51 0.76 26.33
N GLN A 104 2.32 1.99 25.85
CA GLN A 104 2.54 2.40 24.46
C GLN A 104 3.92 2.96 24.17
N GLN A 105 4.74 3.13 25.20
CA GLN A 105 5.98 3.88 25.08
C GLN A 105 6.94 3.19 24.09
N ASP A 106 6.96 1.86 24.06
CA ASP A 106 7.85 1.08 23.17
C ASP A 106 7.36 1.06 21.70
N TRP A 107 6.05 0.98 21.48
CA TRP A 107 5.48 0.83 20.13
C TRP A 107 5.58 2.13 19.32
N GLY A 108 5.32 3.27 19.96
CA GLY A 108 5.38 4.57 19.30
C GLY A 108 6.78 4.95 18.83
N GLU A 109 7.78 4.71 19.68
CA GLU A 109 9.18 4.98 19.36
C GLU A 109 9.69 4.06 18.25
N GLN A 110 9.36 2.76 18.30
CA GLN A 110 9.74 1.81 17.25
C GLN A 110 9.14 2.19 15.90
N LEU A 111 7.84 2.49 15.87
CA LEU A 111 7.11 2.87 14.67
C LEU A 111 7.65 4.14 14.02
N ALA A 112 7.87 5.19 14.83
CA ALA A 112 8.47 6.43 14.36
C ALA A 112 9.92 6.23 13.89
N GLY A 113 10.69 5.41 14.62
CA GLY A 113 12.06 5.06 14.29
C GLY A 113 12.18 4.35 12.94
N ASP A 114 11.25 3.46 12.60
CA ASP A 114 11.22 2.76 11.31
C ASP A 114 10.97 3.73 10.14
N VAL A 115 10.05 4.69 10.31
CA VAL A 115 9.80 5.74 9.31
C VAL A 115 11.02 6.63 9.13
N ILE A 116 11.67 7.05 10.23
CA ILE A 116 12.90 7.86 10.18
C ILE A 116 14.03 7.08 9.49
N ARG A 117 14.18 5.79 9.80
CA ARG A 117 15.18 4.93 9.16
C ARG A 117 14.98 4.85 7.65
N ASP A 118 13.74 4.67 7.20
CA ASP A 118 13.42 4.63 5.78
C ASP A 118 13.63 5.99 5.10
N LEU A 119 13.31 7.10 5.78
CA LEU A 119 13.64 8.45 5.30
C LEU A 119 15.15 8.65 5.12
N LEU A 120 15.96 8.25 6.09
CA LEU A 120 17.42 8.37 6.04
C LEU A 120 18.07 7.52 4.95
N ARG A 121 17.39 6.47 4.47
CA ARG A 121 17.86 5.64 3.34
C ARG A 121 17.56 6.26 1.97
N LEU A 122 16.60 7.19 1.91
CA LEU A 122 16.15 7.84 0.68
C LEU A 122 16.81 9.22 0.45
N ALA A 123 17.44 9.80 1.47
CA ALA A 123 18.18 11.06 1.43
C ALA A 123 19.61 10.87 0.92
#